data_AF-A0A2V5IYP0-F1
#
_entry.id   AF-A0A2V5IYP0-F1
#
_cell.length_a   1.000
_cell.length_b   1.000
_cell.length_c   1.000
_cell.angle_alpha   90.00
_cell.angle_beta   90.00
_cell.angle_gamma   90.00
#
_symmetry.space_group_name_H-M   'P 1'
#
loop_
_entity.id
_entity.type
_entity.pdbx_description
1 polymer ?
#
loop_
_entity_poly.entity_id
_entity_poly.type
_entity_poly.pdbx_seq_one_letter_code
_entity_poly.pdbx_strand_id
1 'polypeptide(L)'
;MTRNSPREQAEGLVRLFLQERLTNANEPPGVREAVVQSLVGQVETIEKRISEQIGQLRSPSSQSIPDAYFIDEEEAENALQYVAAGIRAARAREGFLTADPRRFEAGFAFALASSARWALLEESSRVPRPKTRHHLLARSLMPIPWQDHDDEWPPPTAVDLQDTRNFTGNDAEPVRVTEKPYNGWVQLGMLERQATFASTYPEQPSRQLLISSGLEVTDESIQVDSMPVGTNPPNIWLTTYDHLLPGIDQSSAAEILADLQGPLSEMANYQGQRSAPHPHRGVGLRPFTLLPRLEIVAFLDLRPESPTVRHCLVDDQGPALVGRNWRGFLIHNGSYTPLAPAVHGADLIVRPDLYQRLEGALDKNRIRSGINVRHFEGEDNDMEGD
;
A
#
# COMPACT_ATOMS: atom_id res chain seq x y z
N MET A 1 -13.51 -33.63 11.08
CA MET A 1 -13.80 -32.44 10.27
C MET A 1 -14.69 -32.87 9.11
N THR A 2 -15.95 -32.46 9.12
CA THR A 2 -16.87 -32.66 8.00
C THR A 2 -16.36 -31.83 6.82
N ARG A 3 -16.13 -32.47 5.68
CA ARG A 3 -15.70 -31.77 4.45
C ARG A 3 -16.88 -30.90 4.01
N ASN A 4 -16.68 -29.60 3.91
CA ASN A 4 -17.71 -28.67 3.41
C ASN A 4 -18.20 -29.16 2.04
N SER A 5 -19.49 -28.99 1.75
CA SER A 5 -20.03 -29.32 0.43
C SER A 5 -19.40 -28.43 -0.65
N PRO A 6 -19.32 -28.88 -1.92
CA PRO A 6 -18.79 -28.06 -3.01
C PRO A 6 -19.49 -26.70 -3.15
N ARG A 7 -20.77 -26.64 -2.81
CA ARG A 7 -21.55 -25.40 -2.78
C ARG A 7 -21.08 -24.44 -1.68
N GLU A 8 -20.92 -24.92 -0.45
CA GLU A 8 -20.41 -24.10 0.65
C GLU A 8 -18.99 -23.60 0.37
N GLN A 9 -18.16 -24.41 -0.30
CA GLN A 9 -16.82 -24.01 -0.73
C GLN A 9 -16.88 -22.90 -1.79
N ALA A 10 -17.70 -23.07 -2.84
CA ALA A 10 -17.91 -22.05 -3.86
C ALA A 10 -18.47 -20.73 -3.29
N GLU A 11 -19.46 -20.80 -2.40
CA GLU A 11 -19.99 -19.63 -1.68
C GLU A 11 -18.90 -18.95 -0.84
N GLY A 12 -18.03 -19.75 -0.21
CA GLY A 12 -16.83 -19.28 0.48
C GLY A 12 -15.90 -18.47 -0.43
N LEU A 13 -15.58 -18.99 -1.62
CA LEU A 13 -14.73 -18.31 -2.61
C LEU A 13 -15.34 -16.99 -3.07
N VAL A 14 -16.64 -16.97 -3.41
CA VAL A 14 -17.33 -15.74 -3.83
C VAL A 14 -17.34 -14.70 -2.71
N ARG A 15 -17.61 -15.12 -1.47
CA ARG A 15 -17.54 -14.23 -0.30
C ARG A 15 -16.13 -13.70 -0.09
N LEU A 16 -15.11 -14.52 -0.32
CA LEU A 16 -13.72 -14.17 -0.09
C LEU A 16 -13.16 -13.19 -1.14
N PHE A 17 -13.48 -13.40 -2.41
CA PHE A 17 -12.82 -12.69 -3.52
C PHE A 17 -13.71 -11.66 -4.23
N LEU A 18 -15.04 -11.83 -4.19
CA LEU A 18 -15.97 -11.05 -5.02
C LEU A 18 -16.96 -10.21 -4.22
N GLN A 19 -17.08 -10.44 -2.90
CA GLN A 19 -18.12 -9.81 -2.06
C GLN A 19 -18.15 -8.29 -2.21
N GLU A 20 -17.02 -7.63 -1.99
CA GLU A 20 -16.95 -6.17 -2.03
C GLU A 20 -17.36 -5.61 -3.40
N ARG A 21 -16.86 -6.21 -4.49
CA ARG A 21 -17.20 -5.78 -5.85
C ARG A 21 -18.68 -6.02 -6.18
N LEU A 22 -19.23 -7.16 -5.77
CA LEU A 22 -20.66 -7.45 -5.94
C LEU A 22 -21.53 -6.47 -5.13
N THR A 23 -21.15 -6.15 -3.90
CA THR A 23 -21.84 -5.15 -3.06
C THR A 23 -21.74 -3.75 -3.69
N ASN A 24 -20.57 -3.34 -4.17
CA ASN A 24 -20.36 -2.04 -4.85
C ASN A 24 -21.12 -1.94 -6.17
N ALA A 25 -21.35 -3.07 -6.85
CA ALA A 25 -22.20 -3.17 -8.02
C ALA A 25 -23.70 -3.29 -7.69
N ASN A 26 -24.08 -3.09 -6.43
CA ASN A 26 -25.45 -3.18 -5.90
C ASN A 26 -26.10 -4.55 -6.12
N GLU A 27 -25.31 -5.61 -5.94
CA GLU A 27 -25.70 -7.03 -5.98
C GLU A 27 -26.78 -7.35 -7.03
N PRO A 28 -26.43 -7.31 -8.32
CA PRO A 28 -27.44 -7.52 -9.34
C PRO A 28 -28.08 -8.90 -9.18
N PRO A 29 -29.41 -8.97 -9.33
CA PRO A 29 -30.15 -10.21 -9.19
C PRO A 29 -29.55 -11.36 -10.00
N GLY A 30 -29.43 -12.53 -9.36
CA GLY A 30 -28.97 -13.77 -10.00
C GLY A 30 -27.47 -13.87 -10.28
N VAL A 31 -26.69 -12.77 -10.25
CA VAL A 31 -25.25 -12.82 -10.58
C VAL A 31 -24.47 -13.66 -9.57
N ARG A 32 -24.66 -13.42 -8.28
CA ARG A 32 -23.99 -14.17 -7.22
C ARG A 32 -24.25 -15.67 -7.33
N GLU A 33 -25.53 -16.05 -7.47
CA GLU A 33 -25.93 -17.45 -7.59
C GLU A 33 -25.35 -18.09 -8.86
N ALA A 34 -25.35 -17.39 -9.99
CA ALA A 34 -24.77 -17.90 -11.22
C ALA A 34 -23.25 -18.10 -11.13
N VAL A 35 -22.54 -17.20 -10.43
CA VAL A 35 -21.09 -17.37 -10.17
C VAL A 35 -20.85 -18.58 -9.27
N VAL A 36 -21.61 -18.73 -8.18
CA VAL A 36 -21.53 -19.90 -7.29
C VAL A 36 -21.76 -21.19 -8.08
N GLN A 37 -22.82 -21.26 -8.89
CA GLN A 37 -23.12 -22.43 -9.72
C GLN A 37 -22.00 -22.76 -10.71
N SER A 38 -21.38 -21.73 -11.32
CA SER A 38 -20.23 -21.92 -12.20
C SER A 38 -19.01 -22.51 -11.49
N LEU A 39 -18.80 -22.16 -10.22
CA LEU A 39 -17.68 -22.63 -9.41
C LEU A 39 -17.91 -24.03 -8.83
N VAL A 40 -19.15 -24.40 -8.47
CA VAL A 40 -19.49 -25.70 -7.85
C VAL A 40 -18.92 -26.89 -8.65
N GLY A 41 -18.99 -26.85 -9.98
CA GLY A 41 -18.48 -27.91 -10.84
C GLY A 41 -16.95 -27.98 -10.94
N GLN A 42 -16.23 -27.01 -10.38
CA GLN A 42 -14.78 -26.83 -10.53
C GLN A 42 -14.00 -26.95 -9.22
N VAL A 43 -14.69 -27.03 -8.08
CA VAL A 43 -14.05 -26.95 -6.75
C VAL A 43 -12.98 -28.02 -6.54
N GLU A 44 -13.21 -29.27 -6.94
CA GLU A 44 -12.20 -30.33 -6.81
C GLU A 44 -10.96 -30.06 -7.66
N THR A 45 -11.14 -29.51 -8.86
CA THR A 45 -10.04 -29.11 -9.75
C THR A 45 -9.26 -27.95 -9.16
N ILE A 46 -9.96 -26.96 -8.58
CA ILE A 46 -9.37 -25.83 -7.87
C ILE A 46 -8.53 -26.34 -6.69
N GLU A 47 -9.09 -27.16 -5.80
CA GLU A 47 -8.37 -27.72 -4.63
C GLU A 47 -7.07 -28.43 -5.04
N LYS A 48 -7.14 -29.25 -6.09
CA LYS A 48 -5.99 -29.98 -6.61
C LYS A 48 -4.92 -29.01 -7.14
N ARG A 49 -5.31 -28.03 -7.96
CA ARG A 49 -4.38 -27.06 -8.56
C ARG A 49 -3.76 -26.13 -7.52
N ILE A 50 -4.50 -25.71 -6.48
CA ILE A 50 -3.93 -24.95 -5.36
C ILE A 50 -2.83 -25.76 -4.68
N SER A 51 -3.09 -27.05 -4.41
CA SER A 51 -2.13 -27.93 -3.76
C SER A 51 -0.85 -28.07 -4.59
N GLU A 52 -0.97 -28.14 -5.91
CA GLU A 52 0.15 -28.16 -6.85
C GLU A 52 0.92 -26.82 -6.84
N GLN A 53 0.24 -25.68 -6.90
CA GLN A 53 0.86 -24.34 -6.86
C GLN A 53 1.61 -24.10 -5.53
N ILE A 54 1.01 -24.47 -4.39
CA ILE A 54 1.66 -24.39 -3.08
C ILE A 54 2.86 -25.34 -3.02
N GLY A 55 2.72 -26.57 -3.55
CA GLY A 55 3.83 -27.52 -3.64
C GLY A 55 5.02 -26.98 -4.42
N GLN A 56 4.78 -26.29 -5.54
CA GLN A 56 5.82 -25.63 -6.33
C GLN A 56 6.50 -24.49 -5.56
N LEU A 57 5.74 -23.61 -4.92
CA LEU A 57 6.27 -22.49 -4.13
C LEU A 57 7.12 -22.93 -2.94
N ARG A 58 6.83 -24.11 -2.39
CA ARG A 58 7.52 -24.65 -1.21
C ARG A 58 8.80 -25.41 -1.56
N SER A 59 8.95 -25.90 -2.79
CA SER A 59 10.08 -26.75 -3.14
C SER A 59 11.34 -25.90 -3.41
N PRO A 60 12.43 -26.07 -2.63
CA PRO A 60 13.68 -25.34 -2.87
C PRO A 60 14.32 -25.64 -4.24
N SER A 61 13.92 -26.75 -4.87
CA SER A 61 14.38 -27.17 -6.20
C SER A 61 13.41 -26.79 -7.32
N SER A 62 12.27 -26.16 -7.02
CA SER A 62 11.36 -25.71 -8.06
C SER A 62 12.02 -24.60 -8.88
N GLN A 63 12.04 -24.78 -10.20
CA GLN A 63 12.40 -23.74 -11.15
C GLN A 63 11.17 -23.07 -11.77
N SER A 64 9.96 -23.46 -11.36
CA SER A 64 8.74 -22.82 -11.88
C SER A 64 8.64 -21.39 -11.37
N ILE A 65 8.35 -20.48 -12.29
CA ILE A 65 7.99 -19.11 -11.94
C ILE A 65 6.55 -19.19 -11.42
N PRO A 66 6.27 -18.79 -10.17
CA PRO A 66 4.93 -18.87 -9.64
C PRO A 66 4.00 -17.88 -10.35
N ASP A 67 2.76 -18.28 -10.53
CA ASP A 67 1.72 -17.40 -11.06
C ASP A 67 1.47 -16.22 -10.13
N ALA A 68 1.05 -15.08 -10.71
CA ALA A 68 0.74 -13.87 -9.95
C ALA A 68 -0.56 -14.00 -9.11
N TYR A 69 -1.42 -14.96 -9.46
CA TYR A 69 -2.67 -15.25 -8.78
C TYR A 69 -2.70 -16.74 -8.39
N PHE A 70 -3.30 -17.04 -7.24
CA PHE A 70 -3.67 -18.40 -6.93
C PHE A 70 -4.91 -18.80 -7.73
N ILE A 71 -5.02 -20.09 -8.04
CA ILE A 71 -6.05 -20.58 -8.94
C ILE A 71 -7.48 -20.39 -8.42
N ASP A 72 -7.67 -20.35 -7.11
CA ASP A 72 -8.98 -20.06 -6.51
C ASP A 72 -9.45 -18.63 -6.78
N GLU A 73 -8.53 -17.67 -6.73
CA GLU A 73 -8.81 -16.28 -7.10
C GLU A 73 -9.03 -16.14 -8.61
N GLU A 74 -8.19 -16.78 -9.42
CA GLU A 74 -8.31 -16.77 -10.88
C GLU A 74 -9.65 -17.36 -11.34
N GLU A 75 -10.04 -18.53 -10.83
CA GLU A 75 -11.31 -19.15 -11.24
C GLU A 75 -12.53 -18.38 -10.73
N ALA A 76 -12.46 -17.79 -9.54
CA ALA A 76 -13.51 -16.89 -9.06
C ALA A 76 -13.67 -15.66 -9.98
N GLU A 77 -12.56 -15.06 -10.42
CA GLU A 77 -12.56 -13.95 -11.36
C GLU A 77 -13.10 -14.38 -12.74
N ASN A 78 -12.63 -15.51 -13.28
CA ASN A 78 -13.09 -16.05 -14.56
C ASN A 78 -14.61 -16.31 -14.53
N ALA A 79 -15.11 -16.91 -13.45
CA ALA A 79 -16.54 -17.15 -13.27
C ALA A 79 -17.34 -15.83 -13.21
N LEU A 80 -16.84 -14.81 -12.50
CA LEU A 80 -17.45 -13.48 -12.47
C LEU A 80 -17.51 -12.85 -13.86
N GLN A 81 -16.41 -12.84 -14.60
CA GLN A 81 -16.33 -12.25 -15.93
C GLN A 81 -17.26 -12.97 -16.92
N TYR A 82 -17.30 -14.30 -16.87
CA TYR A 82 -18.19 -15.11 -17.70
C TYR A 82 -19.68 -14.80 -17.41
N VAL A 83 -20.06 -14.75 -16.13
CA VAL A 83 -21.44 -14.43 -15.73
C VAL A 83 -21.81 -12.98 -16.03
N ALA A 84 -20.88 -12.05 -15.80
CA ALA A 84 -21.07 -10.63 -16.08
C ALA A 84 -21.37 -10.37 -17.56
N ALA A 85 -20.75 -11.12 -18.48
CA ALA A 85 -21.07 -11.06 -19.91
C ALA A 85 -22.55 -11.42 -20.21
N GLY A 86 -23.19 -12.23 -19.35
CA GLY A 86 -24.59 -12.66 -19.48
C GLY A 86 -25.61 -11.84 -18.68
N ILE A 87 -25.19 -10.80 -17.94
CA ILE A 87 -26.05 -10.13 -16.95
C ILE A 87 -27.30 -9.50 -17.54
N ARG A 88 -27.19 -8.92 -18.74
CA ARG A 88 -28.35 -8.30 -19.41
C ARG A 88 -29.41 -9.35 -19.78
N ALA A 89 -28.98 -10.54 -20.22
CA ALA A 89 -29.89 -11.64 -20.50
C ALA A 89 -30.56 -12.17 -19.23
N ALA A 90 -29.82 -12.22 -18.11
CA ALA A 90 -30.38 -12.59 -16.81
C ALA A 90 -31.45 -11.60 -16.34
N ARG A 91 -31.19 -10.29 -16.38
CA ARG A 91 -32.17 -9.26 -15.98
C ARG A 91 -33.41 -9.24 -16.90
N ALA A 92 -33.21 -9.44 -18.20
CA ALA A 92 -34.33 -9.52 -19.14
C ALA A 92 -35.26 -10.71 -18.83
N ARG A 93 -34.73 -11.86 -18.41
CA ARG A 93 -35.53 -13.02 -17.99
C ARG A 93 -36.36 -12.75 -16.72
N GLU A 94 -35.86 -11.90 -15.84
CA GLU A 94 -36.58 -11.44 -14.64
C GLU A 94 -37.56 -10.29 -14.92
N GLY A 95 -37.76 -9.90 -16.18
CA GLY A 95 -38.69 -8.83 -16.58
C GLY A 95 -38.10 -7.42 -16.48
N PHE A 96 -36.82 -7.27 -16.15
CA PHE A 96 -36.14 -5.97 -16.08
C PHE A 96 -35.45 -5.66 -17.41
N LEU A 97 -36.19 -4.95 -18.28
CA LEU A 97 -35.63 -4.40 -19.52
C LEU A 97 -34.97 -3.04 -19.23
N THR A 98 -33.74 -2.86 -19.71
CA THR A 98 -33.00 -1.62 -19.51
C THR A 98 -33.15 -0.71 -20.72
N ALA A 99 -33.55 0.54 -20.50
CA ALA A 99 -33.79 1.51 -21.58
C ALA A 99 -32.50 1.90 -22.35
N ASP A 100 -31.35 1.91 -21.67
CA ASP A 100 -30.02 2.12 -22.28
C ASP A 100 -29.08 0.95 -21.91
N PRO A 101 -29.03 -0.10 -22.75
CA PRO A 101 -28.17 -1.25 -22.52
C PRO A 101 -26.68 -0.91 -22.43
N ARG A 102 -26.20 0.07 -23.21
CA ARG A 102 -24.77 0.41 -23.29
C ARG A 102 -24.32 1.09 -22.02
N ARG A 103 -25.07 2.10 -21.55
CA ARG A 103 -24.75 2.79 -20.30
C ARG A 103 -24.83 1.85 -19.09
N PHE A 104 -25.79 0.93 -19.10
CA PHE A 104 -25.89 -0.11 -18.09
C PHE A 104 -24.70 -1.07 -18.11
N GLU A 105 -24.35 -1.65 -19.27
CA GLU A 105 -23.19 -2.54 -19.40
C GLU A 105 -21.90 -1.83 -19.03
N ALA A 106 -21.72 -0.57 -19.44
CA ALA A 106 -20.54 0.22 -19.08
C ALA A 106 -20.46 0.50 -17.57
N GLY A 107 -21.56 0.89 -16.94
CA GLY A 107 -21.60 1.11 -15.49
C GLY A 107 -21.36 -0.19 -14.71
N PHE A 108 -21.86 -1.31 -15.21
CA PHE A 108 -21.70 -2.61 -14.59
C PHE A 108 -20.28 -3.17 -14.75
N ALA A 109 -19.74 -3.12 -15.95
CA ALA A 109 -18.37 -3.49 -16.24
C ALA A 109 -17.40 -2.65 -15.39
N PHE A 110 -17.65 -1.34 -15.26
CA PHE A 110 -16.86 -0.47 -14.41
C PHE A 110 -16.92 -0.88 -12.93
N ALA A 111 -18.10 -1.24 -12.41
CA ALA A 111 -18.27 -1.63 -11.00
C ALA A 111 -17.63 -2.98 -10.66
N LEU A 112 -17.62 -3.93 -11.60
CA LEU A 112 -17.04 -5.26 -11.41
C LEU A 112 -15.57 -5.39 -11.79
N ALA A 113 -15.06 -4.50 -12.65
CA ALA A 113 -13.67 -4.55 -13.08
C ALA A 113 -12.74 -4.39 -11.86
N SER A 114 -11.79 -5.31 -11.70
CA SER A 114 -10.64 -5.11 -10.82
C SER A 114 -9.61 -4.21 -11.49
N SER A 115 -8.89 -3.39 -10.73
CA SER A 115 -7.76 -2.62 -11.24
C SER A 115 -6.47 -3.08 -10.58
N ALA A 116 -5.58 -3.71 -11.36
CA ALA A 116 -4.22 -4.00 -10.91
C ALA A 116 -3.30 -2.76 -10.99
N ARG A 117 -3.81 -1.60 -11.43
CA ARG A 117 -2.99 -0.43 -11.76
C ARG A 117 -2.17 0.05 -10.56
N TRP A 118 -2.75 0.10 -9.37
CA TRP A 118 -2.03 0.49 -8.14
C TRP A 118 -0.95 -0.52 -7.76
N ALA A 119 -1.27 -1.82 -7.77
CA ALA A 119 -0.31 -2.88 -7.48
C ALA A 119 0.89 -2.87 -8.45
N LEU A 120 0.61 -2.66 -9.76
CA LEU A 120 1.64 -2.53 -10.79
C LEU A 120 2.50 -1.29 -10.59
N LEU A 121 1.88 -0.17 -10.19
CA LEU A 121 2.58 1.08 -9.91
C LEU A 121 3.52 0.93 -8.71
N GLU A 122 3.04 0.27 -7.65
CA GLU A 122 3.79 -0.04 -6.44
C GLU A 122 4.98 -0.96 -6.73
N GLU A 123 4.77 -2.02 -7.50
CA GLU A 123 5.85 -2.96 -7.86
C GLU A 123 6.87 -2.30 -8.80
N SER A 124 6.43 -1.45 -9.74
CA SER A 124 7.31 -0.70 -10.64
C SER A 124 8.10 0.40 -9.91
N SER A 125 7.63 0.82 -8.74
CA SER A 125 8.31 1.78 -7.85
C SER A 125 9.22 1.11 -6.83
N ARG A 126 9.37 -0.23 -6.92
CA ARG A 126 10.20 -0.98 -5.99
C ARG A 126 11.68 -0.70 -6.22
N VAL A 127 12.37 -0.37 -5.14
CA VAL A 127 13.82 -0.17 -5.11
C VAL A 127 14.47 -1.11 -4.08
N PRO A 128 15.78 -1.37 -4.16
CA PRO A 128 16.53 -1.90 -3.02
C PRO A 128 16.36 -0.99 -1.82
N ARG A 129 16.28 -1.57 -0.60
CA ARG A 129 16.12 -0.83 0.66
C ARG A 129 17.13 0.34 0.74
N PRO A 130 16.67 1.60 0.72
CA PRO A 130 17.56 2.76 0.76
C PRO A 130 18.31 2.86 2.09
N LYS A 131 19.55 3.36 2.06
CA LYS A 131 20.28 3.73 3.27
C LYS A 131 19.79 5.06 3.84
N THR A 132 19.26 5.93 2.99
CA THR A 132 18.70 7.24 3.36
C THR A 132 17.64 7.12 4.46
N ARG A 133 17.93 7.75 5.61
CA ARG A 133 17.08 7.92 6.78
C ARG A 133 17.73 8.91 7.74
N HIS A 134 17.01 9.33 8.77
CA HIS A 134 17.57 10.14 9.84
C HIS A 134 18.73 9.43 10.53
N HIS A 135 19.79 10.15 10.93
CA HIS A 135 21.00 9.54 11.48
C HIS A 135 20.75 8.80 12.82
N LEU A 136 19.78 9.24 13.62
CA LEU A 136 19.32 8.52 14.82
C LEU A 136 18.72 7.15 14.51
N LEU A 137 18.26 6.93 13.27
CA LEU A 137 17.73 5.66 12.77
C LEU A 137 18.82 4.80 12.10
N ALA A 138 20.10 5.17 12.16
CA ALA A 138 21.16 4.40 11.50
C ALA A 138 21.22 2.94 11.95
N ARG A 139 20.91 2.65 13.23
CA ARG A 139 20.86 1.27 13.74
C ARG A 139 19.77 0.41 13.08
N SER A 140 18.69 1.02 12.58
CA SER A 140 17.62 0.28 11.92
C SER A 140 18.03 -0.31 10.56
N LEU A 141 19.17 0.13 9.98
CA LEU A 141 19.68 -0.35 8.69
C LEU A 141 20.08 -1.82 8.67
N MET A 142 20.57 -2.33 9.79
CA MET A 142 20.78 -3.76 9.96
C MET A 142 19.46 -4.31 10.51
N PRO A 143 18.59 -4.90 9.68
CA PRO A 143 17.40 -5.52 10.21
C PRO A 143 17.89 -6.73 11.00
N ILE A 144 17.83 -6.63 12.31
CA ILE A 144 18.20 -7.73 13.19
C ILE A 144 17.08 -8.75 13.01
N PRO A 145 17.33 -9.98 12.53
CA PRO A 145 16.46 -11.05 12.95
C PRO A 145 16.63 -11.11 14.47
N TRP A 146 15.63 -10.64 15.22
CA TRP A 146 15.56 -10.71 16.68
C TRP A 146 15.66 -12.16 17.21
N GLN A 147 15.77 -13.12 16.30
CA GLN A 147 15.90 -14.54 16.54
C GLN A 147 17.32 -14.96 16.94
N ASP A 148 18.37 -14.30 16.45
CA ASP A 148 19.75 -14.80 16.52
C ASP A 148 20.66 -14.06 17.52
N HIS A 149 20.19 -12.99 18.18
CA HIS A 149 21.01 -12.18 19.10
C HIS A 149 20.27 -11.88 20.43
N ASP A 150 20.98 -12.06 21.54
CA ASP A 150 20.63 -11.66 22.93
C ASP A 150 20.55 -10.11 23.12
N ASP A 151 20.44 -9.35 22.03
CA ASP A 151 20.28 -7.90 22.13
C ASP A 151 18.89 -7.58 22.71
N GLU A 152 18.86 -6.64 23.66
CA GLU A 152 17.65 -6.23 24.38
C GLU A 152 16.52 -5.84 23.41
N TRP A 153 15.38 -6.52 23.54
CA TRP A 153 14.11 -6.09 22.93
C TRP A 153 13.27 -5.35 23.97
N PRO A 154 12.67 -4.19 23.61
CA PRO A 154 12.89 -3.44 22.38
C PRO A 154 14.31 -2.84 22.31
N PRO A 155 14.83 -2.52 21.11
CA PRO A 155 16.13 -1.88 20.98
C PRO A 155 16.21 -0.61 21.80
N PRO A 156 17.34 -0.31 22.46
CA PRO A 156 17.51 0.95 23.19
C PRO A 156 17.18 2.17 22.33
N THR A 157 17.56 2.17 21.05
CA THR A 157 17.20 3.26 20.11
C THR A 157 15.70 3.37 19.84
N ALA A 158 14.94 2.27 19.92
CA ALA A 158 13.49 2.32 19.78
C ALA A 158 12.84 2.92 21.03
N VAL A 159 13.36 2.60 22.22
CA VAL A 159 12.92 3.19 23.50
C VAL A 159 13.27 4.67 23.55
N ASP A 160 14.51 5.03 23.20
CA ASP A 160 14.99 6.41 23.23
C ASP A 160 14.22 7.32 22.26
N LEU A 161 13.75 6.77 21.13
CA LEU A 161 13.01 7.50 20.10
C LEU A 161 11.49 7.38 20.23
N GLN A 162 11.00 6.57 21.17
CA GLN A 162 9.60 6.58 21.57
C GLN A 162 9.31 7.99 22.07
N ASP A 163 8.35 8.68 21.46
CA ASP A 163 7.96 10.06 21.78
C ASP A 163 8.95 11.18 21.44
N THR A 164 10.07 10.89 20.76
CA THR A 164 10.99 11.94 20.32
C THR A 164 10.45 12.66 19.09
N ARG A 165 9.72 13.75 19.33
CA ARG A 165 9.22 14.70 18.31
C ARG A 165 9.97 16.04 18.46
N ASN A 166 10.05 16.82 17.37
CA ASN A 166 10.67 18.15 17.33
C ASN A 166 12.18 18.19 17.61
N PHE A 167 12.98 17.76 16.64
CA PHE A 167 14.43 17.96 16.69
C PHE A 167 14.81 19.44 16.55
N THR A 168 15.96 19.79 17.13
CA THR A 168 16.56 21.14 17.04
C THR A 168 18.02 21.04 16.61
N GLY A 169 18.59 22.16 16.12
CA GLY A 169 19.98 22.18 15.67
C GLY A 169 20.21 21.27 14.46
N ASN A 170 21.34 20.56 14.43
CA ASN A 170 21.71 19.68 13.31
C ASN A 170 20.73 18.51 13.11
N ASP A 171 20.03 18.10 14.16
CA ASP A 171 19.06 17.00 14.11
C ASP A 171 17.73 17.45 13.48
N ALA A 172 17.51 18.76 13.37
CA ALA A 172 16.34 19.32 12.68
C ALA A 172 16.50 19.38 11.15
N GLU A 173 17.72 19.16 10.63
CA GLU A 173 17.97 19.26 9.20
C GLU A 173 17.23 18.17 8.42
N PRO A 174 16.60 18.51 7.28
CA PRO A 174 15.92 17.54 6.45
C PRO A 174 16.87 16.43 5.96
N VAL A 175 16.38 15.20 6.01
CA VAL A 175 17.12 14.03 5.52
C VAL A 175 17.33 14.16 4.01
N ARG A 176 18.57 13.97 3.56
CA ARG A 176 18.94 14.03 2.15
C ARG A 176 19.35 12.65 1.63
N VAL A 177 18.89 12.35 0.42
CA VAL A 177 19.20 11.11 -0.29
C VAL A 177 20.67 11.09 -0.66
N THR A 178 21.36 9.97 -0.38
CA THR A 178 22.79 9.80 -0.69
C THR A 178 23.04 8.91 -1.90
N GLU A 179 22.03 8.18 -2.35
CA GLU A 179 22.12 7.21 -3.43
C GLU A 179 21.69 7.79 -4.78
N LYS A 180 22.28 7.27 -5.86
CA LYS A 180 21.83 7.54 -7.23
C LYS A 180 20.48 6.83 -7.50
N PRO A 181 19.64 7.35 -8.40
CA PRO A 181 19.83 8.58 -9.19
C PRO A 181 19.44 9.87 -8.44
N TYR A 182 18.93 9.78 -7.22
CA TYR A 182 18.31 10.89 -6.49
C TYR A 182 19.25 11.58 -5.50
N ASN A 183 20.55 11.54 -5.72
CA ASN A 183 21.53 12.12 -4.79
C ASN A 183 21.22 13.60 -4.52
N GLY A 184 21.16 13.98 -3.25
CA GLY A 184 20.86 15.32 -2.77
C GLY A 184 19.37 15.65 -2.59
N TRP A 185 18.46 14.80 -3.11
CA TRP A 185 17.00 14.97 -2.96
C TRP A 185 16.59 14.93 -1.49
N VAL A 186 15.50 15.61 -1.14
CA VAL A 186 15.04 15.72 0.25
C VAL A 186 13.96 14.66 0.51
N GLN A 187 14.09 13.91 1.60
CA GLN A 187 13.07 12.96 2.07
C GLN A 187 12.00 13.73 2.86
N LEU A 188 10.78 13.77 2.32
CA LEU A 188 9.63 14.40 2.96
C LEU A 188 9.03 13.51 4.04
N GLY A 189 9.05 12.19 3.82
CA GLY A 189 8.53 11.20 4.75
C GLY A 189 9.08 9.82 4.46
N MET A 190 9.12 8.98 5.49
CA MET A 190 9.53 7.59 5.46
C MET A 190 8.68 6.79 6.44
N LEU A 191 8.22 5.62 6.01
CA LEU A 191 7.60 4.59 6.84
C LEU A 191 8.34 3.29 6.62
N GLU A 192 8.67 2.57 7.69
CA GLU A 192 9.27 1.25 7.60
C GLU A 192 8.75 0.36 8.72
N ARG A 193 8.22 -0.81 8.35
CA ARG A 193 7.94 -1.91 9.27
C ARG A 193 9.06 -2.93 9.19
N GLN A 194 9.57 -3.33 10.34
CA GLN A 194 10.43 -4.50 10.52
C GLN A 194 9.70 -5.49 11.41
N ALA A 195 9.62 -6.75 11.01
CA ALA A 195 8.90 -7.77 11.76
C ALA A 195 9.63 -9.11 11.75
N THR A 196 9.54 -9.84 12.86
CA THR A 196 9.88 -11.26 12.95
C THR A 196 8.67 -12.02 13.46
N PHE A 197 8.47 -13.22 12.90
CA PHE A 197 7.41 -14.11 13.34
C PHE A 197 7.74 -14.75 14.69
N ALA A 198 6.68 -15.15 15.40
CA ALA A 198 6.84 -16.04 16.54
C ALA A 198 7.53 -17.35 16.10
N SER A 199 8.37 -17.90 16.97
CA SER A 199 8.98 -19.22 16.77
C SER A 199 8.75 -20.09 17.99
N THR A 200 8.58 -21.40 17.78
CA THR A 200 8.41 -22.36 18.88
C THR A 200 9.75 -22.94 19.36
N TYR A 201 10.78 -22.91 18.52
CA TYR A 201 12.10 -23.50 18.82
C TYR A 201 13.25 -22.62 18.29
N PRO A 202 13.90 -21.80 19.13
CA PRO A 202 13.51 -21.48 20.52
C PRO A 202 12.15 -20.77 20.58
N GLU A 203 11.47 -20.86 21.73
CA GLU A 203 10.22 -20.13 21.96
C GLU A 203 10.52 -18.62 21.99
N GLN A 204 9.99 -17.89 21.01
CA GLN A 204 10.15 -16.45 20.89
C GLN A 204 8.82 -15.84 20.40
N PRO A 205 8.39 -14.71 20.98
CA PRO A 205 7.20 -14.01 20.53
C PRO A 205 7.42 -13.37 19.16
N SER A 206 6.32 -13.03 18.48
CA SER A 206 6.40 -12.15 17.31
C SER A 206 6.80 -10.76 17.76
N ARG A 207 7.60 -10.07 16.95
CA ARG A 207 8.13 -8.74 17.25
C ARG A 207 7.98 -7.85 16.03
N GLN A 208 7.51 -6.64 16.23
CA GLN A 208 7.36 -5.65 15.18
C GLN A 208 7.88 -4.30 15.64
N LEU A 209 8.63 -3.65 14.77
CA LEU A 209 9.05 -2.27 14.88
C LEU A 209 8.43 -1.49 13.72
N LEU A 210 7.65 -0.46 14.05
CA LEU A 210 7.13 0.50 13.09
C LEU A 210 7.89 1.82 13.25
N ILE A 211 8.62 2.21 12.22
CA ILE A 211 9.42 3.43 12.16
C ILE A 211 8.72 4.39 11.21
N SER A 212 8.51 5.62 11.69
CA SER A 212 8.07 6.72 10.85
C SER A 212 8.97 7.94 11.06
N SER A 213 9.28 8.65 9.98
CA SER A 213 9.95 9.94 10.06
C SER A 213 9.45 10.84 8.95
N GLY A 214 9.32 12.13 9.20
CA GLY A 214 8.84 13.05 8.17
C GLY A 214 8.94 14.51 8.57
N LEU A 215 8.68 15.35 7.58
CA LEU A 215 8.57 16.78 7.74
C LEU A 215 7.12 17.16 8.03
N GLU A 216 6.92 17.99 9.04
CA GLU A 216 5.63 18.50 9.47
C GLU A 216 5.68 20.03 9.55
N VAL A 217 4.59 20.69 9.20
CA VAL A 217 4.43 22.15 9.33
C VAL A 217 3.65 22.40 10.61
N THR A 218 4.21 23.16 11.52
CA THR A 218 3.55 23.49 12.78
C THR A 218 4.04 24.81 13.35
N ASP A 219 3.10 25.60 13.87
CA ASP A 219 3.39 26.78 14.70
C ASP A 219 3.51 26.41 16.19
N GLU A 220 3.07 25.21 16.55
CA GLU A 220 3.02 24.68 17.91
C GLU A 220 3.98 23.50 18.12
N SER A 221 4.09 23.02 19.36
CA SER A 221 4.74 21.74 19.64
C SER A 221 3.98 20.57 19.02
N ILE A 222 4.67 19.64 18.38
CA ILE A 222 4.09 18.43 17.80
C ILE A 222 3.53 17.58 18.94
N GLN A 223 2.30 17.07 18.75
CA GLN A 223 1.68 16.16 19.71
C GLN A 223 2.54 14.91 19.92
N VAL A 224 2.66 14.51 21.19
CA VAL A 224 3.24 13.21 21.58
C VAL A 224 2.39 12.10 20.94
N ASP A 225 3.01 10.99 20.56
CA ASP A 225 2.38 9.83 19.90
C ASP A 225 1.76 10.04 18.50
N SER A 226 1.83 11.24 17.91
CA SER A 226 1.37 11.44 16.53
C SER A 226 2.31 10.75 15.52
N MET A 227 1.79 10.46 14.33
CA MET A 227 2.61 10.01 13.19
C MET A 227 2.88 11.20 12.24
N PRO A 228 4.09 11.34 11.68
CA PRO A 228 4.44 12.43 10.77
C PRO A 228 3.90 12.17 9.35
N VAL A 229 2.72 11.56 9.25
CA VAL A 229 2.07 11.16 7.99
C VAL A 229 0.56 11.33 8.09
N GLY A 230 -0.04 11.96 7.07
CA GLY A 230 -1.50 12.03 6.90
C GLY A 230 -2.05 10.82 6.16
N THR A 231 -3.29 10.90 5.68
CA THR A 231 -3.89 9.86 4.82
C THR A 231 -4.70 10.48 3.68
N ASN A 232 -4.60 9.94 2.46
CA ASN A 232 -5.33 10.47 1.29
C ASN A 232 -5.59 9.35 0.26
N PRO A 233 -6.59 9.47 -0.65
CA PRO A 233 -6.75 8.52 -1.74
C PRO A 233 -5.51 8.43 -2.65
N PRO A 234 -5.26 7.26 -3.25
CA PRO A 234 -4.03 6.98 -4.00
C PRO A 234 -3.96 7.66 -5.39
N ASN A 235 -5.04 8.33 -5.82
CA ASN A 235 -5.24 8.75 -7.20
C ASN A 235 -4.28 9.86 -7.65
N ILE A 236 -3.58 10.51 -6.72
CA ILE A 236 -2.61 11.57 -7.00
C ILE A 236 -1.47 11.11 -7.92
N TRP A 237 -1.12 9.82 -7.89
CA TRP A 237 -0.11 9.27 -8.79
C TRP A 237 -0.64 8.93 -10.19
N LEU A 238 -1.96 8.90 -10.37
CA LEU A 238 -2.61 8.39 -11.59
C LEU A 238 -3.29 9.46 -12.42
N THR A 239 -3.61 10.59 -11.79
CA THR A 239 -4.45 11.65 -12.32
C THR A 239 -3.89 13.00 -11.92
N THR A 240 -4.01 14.00 -12.79
CA THR A 240 -3.58 15.38 -12.51
C THR A 240 -4.43 16.02 -11.41
N TYR A 241 -3.85 16.97 -10.68
CA TYR A 241 -4.47 17.55 -9.50
C TYR A 241 -5.76 18.33 -9.80
N ASP A 242 -5.87 18.93 -10.98
CA ASP A 242 -7.05 19.68 -11.45
C ASP A 242 -8.30 18.79 -11.61
N HIS A 243 -8.11 17.51 -11.89
CA HIS A 243 -9.17 16.51 -11.90
C HIS A 243 -9.55 16.02 -10.50
N LEU A 244 -8.59 16.01 -9.56
CA LEU A 244 -8.81 15.54 -8.19
C LEU A 244 -9.41 16.63 -7.31
N LEU A 245 -9.05 17.89 -7.55
CA LEU A 245 -9.57 19.07 -6.86
C LEU A 245 -9.89 20.16 -7.89
N PRO A 246 -11.06 20.08 -8.55
CA PRO A 246 -11.44 21.05 -9.57
C PRO A 246 -11.45 22.48 -9.03
N GLY A 247 -10.75 23.38 -9.73
CA GLY A 247 -10.67 24.79 -9.39
C GLY A 247 -9.47 25.19 -8.51
N ILE A 248 -8.61 24.25 -8.11
CA ILE A 248 -7.31 24.59 -7.52
C ILE A 248 -6.32 25.00 -8.62
N ASP A 249 -5.55 26.04 -8.35
CA ASP A 249 -4.42 26.50 -9.16
C ASP A 249 -3.19 26.75 -8.27
N GLN A 250 -2.05 27.14 -8.86
CA GLN A 250 -0.82 27.36 -8.11
C GLN A 250 -0.95 28.46 -7.05
N SER A 251 -1.73 29.51 -7.32
CA SER A 251 -1.88 30.65 -6.42
C SER A 251 -2.73 30.29 -5.20
N SER A 252 -3.89 29.68 -5.42
CA SER A 252 -4.76 29.17 -4.35
C SER A 252 -4.07 28.05 -3.56
N ALA A 253 -3.29 27.18 -4.20
CA ALA A 253 -2.47 26.19 -3.50
C ALA A 253 -1.41 26.83 -2.59
N ALA A 254 -0.78 27.93 -3.02
CA ALA A 254 0.18 28.68 -2.21
C ALA A 254 -0.48 29.28 -0.96
N GLU A 255 -1.68 29.84 -1.09
CA GLU A 255 -2.47 30.37 0.04
C GLU A 255 -2.81 29.25 1.03
N ILE A 256 -3.26 28.08 0.56
CA ILE A 256 -3.55 26.95 1.43
C ILE A 256 -2.28 26.43 2.14
N LEU A 257 -1.14 26.40 1.44
CA LEU A 257 0.14 25.99 2.03
C LEU A 257 0.62 26.95 3.11
N ALA A 258 0.39 28.27 2.95
CA ALA A 258 0.77 29.25 3.95
C ALA A 258 0.09 28.98 5.31
N ASP A 259 -1.16 28.55 5.30
CA ASP A 259 -1.94 28.25 6.51
C ASP A 259 -1.85 26.77 6.95
N LEU A 260 -1.07 25.95 6.23
CA LEU A 260 -1.01 24.50 6.47
C LEU A 260 -0.51 24.18 7.89
N GLN A 261 -1.16 23.20 8.51
CA GLN A 261 -0.70 22.51 9.72
C GLN A 261 -0.69 21.00 9.48
N GLY A 262 0.37 20.33 9.91
CA GLY A 262 0.52 18.88 9.86
C GLY A 262 1.55 18.38 8.83
N PRO A 263 1.52 17.08 8.53
CA PRO A 263 2.59 16.41 7.79
C PRO A 263 2.61 16.77 6.31
N LEU A 264 3.80 16.78 5.71
CA LEU A 264 4.04 17.01 4.28
C LEU A 264 3.92 15.75 3.42
N SER A 265 3.88 14.58 4.05
CA SER A 265 3.63 13.28 3.41
C SER A 265 2.36 12.64 3.94
N GLU A 266 1.69 11.89 3.07
CA GLU A 266 0.45 11.17 3.38
C GLU A 266 0.60 9.69 3.03
N MET A 267 -0.15 8.82 3.70
CA MET A 267 -0.25 7.41 3.39
C MET A 267 -1.47 7.15 2.50
N ALA A 268 -1.31 6.29 1.51
CA ALA A 268 -2.38 5.89 0.62
C ALA A 268 -3.48 5.16 1.39
N ASN A 269 -4.69 5.70 1.32
CA ASN A 269 -5.89 5.05 1.82
C ASN A 269 -6.73 4.52 0.66
N TYR A 270 -6.78 3.19 0.55
CA TYR A 270 -7.54 2.48 -0.48
C TYR A 270 -8.98 2.18 -0.06
N GLN A 271 -9.39 2.51 1.18
CA GLN A 271 -10.73 2.27 1.66
C GLN A 271 -11.76 3.04 0.82
N GLY A 272 -12.78 2.32 0.34
CA GLY A 272 -13.82 2.89 -0.53
C GLY A 272 -13.36 3.20 -1.97
N GLN A 273 -12.11 2.91 -2.32
CA GLN A 273 -11.64 3.03 -3.71
C GLN A 273 -12.20 1.87 -4.53
N ARG A 274 -13.06 2.19 -5.50
CA ARG A 274 -13.61 1.20 -6.41
C ARG A 274 -12.48 0.48 -7.14
N SER A 275 -12.62 -0.83 -7.26
CA SER A 275 -11.67 -1.69 -7.99
C SER A 275 -10.29 -1.82 -7.34
N ALA A 276 -10.08 -1.28 -6.13
CA ALA A 276 -8.85 -1.52 -5.38
C ALA A 276 -8.69 -3.04 -5.15
N PRO A 277 -7.52 -3.62 -5.45
CA PRO A 277 -7.29 -5.01 -5.13
C PRO A 277 -7.29 -5.18 -3.61
N HIS A 278 -7.72 -6.34 -3.15
CA HIS A 278 -7.72 -6.64 -1.73
C HIS A 278 -6.27 -6.53 -1.19
N PRO A 279 -6.00 -5.81 -0.07
CA PRO A 279 -4.64 -5.53 0.37
C PRO A 279 -3.78 -6.79 0.57
N HIS A 280 -4.41 -7.85 1.08
CA HIS A 280 -3.73 -9.09 1.46
C HIS A 280 -3.89 -10.24 0.45
N ARG A 281 -4.43 -10.00 -0.76
CA ARG A 281 -4.71 -11.08 -1.75
C ARG A 281 -4.40 -10.66 -3.18
N GLY A 282 -4.22 -11.63 -4.07
CA GLY A 282 -3.89 -11.42 -5.48
C GLY A 282 -2.59 -10.66 -5.69
N VAL A 283 -2.60 -9.76 -6.67
CA VAL A 283 -1.50 -8.80 -6.89
C VAL A 283 -1.20 -7.96 -5.65
N GLY A 284 -2.17 -7.84 -4.74
CA GLY A 284 -2.06 -7.20 -3.43
C GLY A 284 -1.84 -5.70 -3.51
N LEU A 285 -1.93 -5.04 -2.36
CA LEU A 285 -1.44 -3.68 -2.18
C LEU A 285 -0.26 -3.73 -1.21
N ARG A 286 0.73 -2.90 -1.46
CA ARG A 286 1.86 -2.73 -0.55
C ARG A 286 1.39 -1.89 0.64
N PRO A 287 1.73 -2.31 1.87
CA PRO A 287 1.52 -1.44 3.01
C PRO A 287 2.40 -0.19 2.88
N PHE A 288 1.95 0.91 3.47
CA PHE A 288 2.70 2.16 3.62
C PHE A 288 3.00 2.96 2.34
N THR A 289 2.34 2.70 1.21
CA THR A 289 2.51 3.53 0.00
C THR A 289 2.32 5.01 0.36
N LEU A 290 3.38 5.81 0.23
CA LEU A 290 3.35 7.23 0.53
C LEU A 290 2.91 8.06 -0.68
N LEU A 291 2.27 9.18 -0.39
CA LEU A 291 1.70 10.14 -1.31
C LEU A 291 2.18 11.55 -0.90
N PRO A 292 2.43 12.46 -1.85
CA PRO A 292 2.52 13.89 -1.53
C PRO A 292 1.13 14.44 -1.21
N ARG A 293 1.08 15.56 -0.50
CA ARG A 293 -0.17 16.33 -0.38
C ARG A 293 -0.60 16.90 -1.73
N LEU A 294 -1.90 16.99 -1.97
CA LEU A 294 -2.44 17.52 -3.21
C LEU A 294 -2.08 19.01 -3.41
N GLU A 295 -2.05 19.78 -2.33
CA GLU A 295 -1.68 21.20 -2.35
C GLU A 295 -0.22 21.41 -2.75
N ILE A 296 0.68 20.51 -2.31
CA ILE A 296 2.09 20.50 -2.72
C ILE A 296 2.21 20.24 -4.22
N VAL A 297 1.44 19.26 -4.73
CA VAL A 297 1.43 18.91 -6.16
C VAL A 297 0.89 20.06 -7.01
N ALA A 298 -0.20 20.70 -6.59
CA ALA A 298 -0.79 21.84 -7.26
C ALA A 298 0.14 23.07 -7.25
N PHE A 299 0.71 23.42 -6.10
CA PHE A 299 1.64 24.54 -5.95
C PHE A 299 2.90 24.40 -6.83
N LEU A 300 3.44 23.19 -6.90
CA LEU A 300 4.61 22.88 -7.73
C LEU A 300 4.26 22.64 -9.21
N ASP A 301 2.96 22.62 -9.57
CA ASP A 301 2.43 22.28 -10.90
C ASP A 301 2.99 20.96 -11.45
N LEU A 302 2.84 19.92 -10.63
CA LEU A 302 3.34 18.59 -10.95
C LEU A 302 2.25 17.72 -11.55
N ARG A 303 2.64 16.87 -12.49
CA ARG A 303 1.76 15.92 -13.18
C ARG A 303 2.31 14.50 -13.09
N PRO A 304 1.45 13.46 -13.11
CA PRO A 304 1.92 12.09 -13.26
C PRO A 304 2.82 11.93 -14.47
N GLU A 305 3.86 11.10 -14.34
CA GLU A 305 4.66 10.65 -15.49
C GLU A 305 3.73 10.06 -16.58
N SER A 306 4.07 10.30 -17.85
CA SER A 306 3.34 9.77 -19.00
C SER A 306 4.28 8.94 -19.89
N PRO A 307 4.03 7.63 -20.06
CA PRO A 307 2.97 6.85 -19.41
C PRO A 307 3.18 6.74 -17.89
N THR A 308 2.09 6.56 -17.13
CA THR A 308 2.17 6.42 -15.67
C THR A 308 2.66 5.03 -15.30
N VAL A 309 3.99 4.90 -15.14
CA VAL A 309 4.64 3.59 -14.90
C VAL A 309 5.01 3.38 -13.43
N ARG A 310 5.20 4.44 -12.66
CA ARG A 310 5.67 4.40 -11.26
C ARG A 310 5.14 5.61 -10.47
N HIS A 311 5.34 5.62 -9.17
CA HIS A 311 5.07 6.76 -8.28
C HIS A 311 6.06 7.90 -8.57
N CYS A 312 5.86 8.59 -9.68
CA CYS A 312 6.69 9.69 -10.12
C CYS A 312 5.78 10.80 -10.65
N LEU A 313 5.90 11.98 -10.03
CA LEU A 313 5.36 13.21 -10.58
C LEU A 313 6.52 13.98 -11.21
N VAL A 314 6.22 14.60 -12.34
CA VAL A 314 7.18 15.29 -13.20
C VAL A 314 6.76 16.73 -13.39
N ASP A 315 7.74 17.59 -13.64
CA ASP A 315 7.57 18.91 -14.25
C ASP A 315 8.27 18.93 -15.62
N ASP A 316 8.45 20.12 -16.18
CA ASP A 316 9.13 20.29 -17.48
C ASP A 316 10.64 19.97 -17.42
N GLN A 317 11.22 19.84 -16.22
CA GLN A 317 12.63 19.47 -15.99
C GLN A 317 12.81 17.96 -15.70
N GLY A 318 11.71 17.19 -15.71
CA GLY A 318 11.72 15.74 -15.49
C GLY A 318 11.21 15.33 -14.11
N PRO A 319 11.71 14.22 -13.52
CA PRO A 319 11.29 13.76 -12.20
C PRO A 319 11.40 14.87 -11.14
N ALA A 320 10.34 15.03 -10.35
CA ALA A 320 10.18 16.11 -9.37
C ALA A 320 9.86 15.58 -7.98
N LEU A 321 8.86 14.69 -7.88
CA LEU A 321 8.50 13.95 -6.67
C LEU A 321 8.48 12.46 -6.99
N VAL A 322 9.09 11.65 -6.13
CA VAL A 322 9.16 10.20 -6.33
C VAL A 322 8.77 9.49 -5.04
N GLY A 323 7.79 8.60 -5.13
CA GLY A 323 7.51 7.60 -4.11
C GLY A 323 8.34 6.34 -4.38
N ARG A 324 9.08 5.86 -3.40
CA ARG A 324 9.83 4.61 -3.51
C ARG A 324 9.30 3.62 -2.48
N ASN A 325 9.24 2.36 -2.87
CA ASN A 325 8.83 1.28 -1.99
C ASN A 325 9.94 0.22 -1.92
N TRP A 326 10.09 -0.47 -0.80
CA TRP A 326 11.00 -1.59 -0.67
C TRP A 326 10.40 -2.70 0.18
N ARG A 327 10.87 -3.91 -0.11
CA ARG A 327 10.63 -5.10 0.70
C ARG A 327 11.86 -6.00 0.61
N GLY A 328 12.18 -6.71 1.68
CA GLY A 328 13.34 -7.59 1.69
C GLY A 328 13.41 -8.43 2.94
N PHE A 329 14.51 -9.20 3.05
CA PHE A 329 14.79 -10.08 4.18
C PHE A 329 13.68 -11.12 4.35
N LEU A 330 13.62 -12.07 3.41
CA LEU A 330 12.60 -13.12 3.43
C LEU A 330 12.81 -14.04 4.64
N ILE A 331 11.79 -14.15 5.49
CA ILE A 331 11.76 -14.97 6.70
C ILE A 331 10.61 -15.99 6.64
N HIS A 332 10.75 -17.07 7.41
CA HIS A 332 9.71 -18.06 7.61
C HIS A 332 9.22 -18.04 9.06
N ASN A 333 7.94 -18.29 9.29
CA ASN A 333 7.38 -18.52 10.63
C ASN A 333 7.48 -20.01 11.07
N GLY A 334 8.27 -20.82 10.35
CA GLY A 334 8.37 -22.26 10.60
C GLY A 334 7.15 -23.07 10.14
N SER A 335 6.12 -22.41 9.60
CA SER A 335 4.99 -23.06 8.96
C SER A 335 5.26 -23.33 7.48
N TYR A 336 4.36 -24.06 6.84
CA TYR A 336 4.45 -24.41 5.42
C TYR A 336 3.93 -23.32 4.46
N THR A 337 3.89 -22.06 4.90
CA THR A 337 3.50 -20.91 4.08
C THR A 337 4.67 -20.31 3.29
N PRO A 338 4.41 -19.55 2.22
CA PRO A 338 5.46 -18.82 1.50
C PRO A 338 6.23 -17.85 2.41
N LEU A 339 7.51 -17.62 2.08
CA LEU A 339 8.35 -16.65 2.80
C LEU A 339 7.73 -15.24 2.74
N ALA A 340 7.74 -14.55 3.88
CA ALA A 340 7.29 -13.16 3.95
C ALA A 340 8.49 -12.21 4.12
N PRO A 341 8.41 -10.96 3.65
CA PRO A 341 9.48 -10.00 3.89
C PRO A 341 9.44 -9.52 5.35
N ALA A 342 10.56 -9.64 6.07
CA ALA A 342 10.73 -9.07 7.39
C ALA A 342 10.71 -7.54 7.35
N VAL A 343 11.12 -6.93 6.24
CA VAL A 343 11.15 -5.47 6.08
C VAL A 343 10.22 -5.05 4.97
N HIS A 344 9.36 -4.07 5.26
CA HIS A 344 8.56 -3.33 4.29
C HIS A 344 8.73 -1.84 4.56
N GLY A 345 8.86 -1.02 3.52
CA GLY A 345 8.87 0.42 3.74
C GLY A 345 8.65 1.21 2.47
N ALA A 346 8.43 2.50 2.67
CA ALA A 346 8.28 3.48 1.64
C ALA A 346 8.88 4.82 2.06
N ASP A 347 9.33 5.60 1.09
CA ASP A 347 9.65 7.00 1.30
C ASP A 347 9.13 7.87 0.15
N LEU A 348 8.93 9.15 0.47
CA LEU A 348 8.58 10.18 -0.48
C LEU A 348 9.75 11.17 -0.55
N ILE A 349 10.29 11.37 -1.75
CA ILE A 349 11.42 12.25 -1.98
C ILE A 349 11.10 13.33 -3.01
N VAL A 350 11.68 14.52 -2.80
CA VAL A 350 11.49 15.70 -3.66
C VAL A 350 12.82 16.25 -4.16
N ARG A 351 12.81 16.77 -5.39
CA ARG A 351 13.97 17.41 -6.00
C ARG A 351 14.38 18.68 -5.22
N PRO A 352 15.69 18.97 -5.04
CA PRO A 352 16.12 20.03 -4.11
C PRO A 352 15.64 21.45 -4.41
N ASP A 353 15.55 21.83 -5.68
CA ASP A 353 15.04 23.13 -6.13
C ASP A 353 13.55 23.30 -5.78
N LEU A 354 12.77 22.23 -5.90
CA LEU A 354 11.36 22.22 -5.55
C LEU A 354 11.16 22.25 -4.03
N TYR A 355 12.02 21.57 -3.28
CA TYR A 355 12.02 21.68 -1.81
C TYR A 355 12.28 23.12 -1.35
N GLN A 356 13.23 23.83 -1.96
CA GLN A 356 13.49 25.24 -1.63
C GLN A 356 12.27 26.14 -1.91
N ARG A 357 11.52 25.85 -2.98
CA ARG A 357 10.25 26.54 -3.26
C ARG A 357 9.19 26.25 -2.20
N LEU A 358 9.06 24.99 -1.77
CA LEU A 358 8.15 24.60 -0.69
C LEU A 358 8.53 25.26 0.64
N GLU A 359 9.81 25.26 0.99
CA GLU A 359 10.34 25.91 2.19
C GLU A 359 10.04 27.41 2.21
N GLY A 360 10.10 28.08 1.04
CA GLY A 360 9.70 29.47 0.90
C GLY A 360 8.20 29.72 1.08
N ALA A 361 7.34 28.79 0.64
CA ALA A 361 5.88 28.92 0.77
C ALA A 361 5.38 28.59 2.18
N LEU A 362 6.01 27.64 2.87
CA LEU A 362 5.61 27.15 4.19
C LEU A 362 6.19 27.94 5.36
N ASP A 363 7.18 28.80 5.09
CA ASP A 363 8.16 29.34 6.05
C ASP A 363 9.03 28.24 6.68
N LYS A 364 10.34 28.29 6.40
CA LYS A 364 11.36 27.40 6.99
C LYS A 364 11.21 27.23 8.50
N ASN A 365 10.85 28.29 9.21
CA ASN A 365 10.77 28.28 10.66
C ASN A 365 9.60 27.45 11.18
N ARG A 366 8.63 27.08 10.34
CA ARG A 366 7.47 26.26 10.68
C ARG A 366 7.67 24.78 10.34
N ILE A 367 8.67 24.47 9.50
CA ILE A 367 9.02 23.09 9.15
C ILE A 367 9.77 22.45 10.32
N ARG A 368 9.31 21.28 10.73
CA ARG A 368 9.89 20.46 11.79
C ARG A 368 10.13 19.04 11.26
N SER A 369 11.23 18.44 11.70
CA SER A 369 11.50 17.02 11.49
C SER A 369 10.97 16.24 12.70
N GLY A 370 10.20 15.19 12.44
CA GLY A 370 9.67 14.28 13.45
C GLY A 370 10.09 12.85 13.18
N ILE A 371 10.40 12.10 14.24
CA ILE A 371 10.55 10.64 14.23
C ILE A 371 9.50 10.07 15.17
N ASN A 372 8.97 8.89 14.87
CA ASN A 372 8.20 8.12 15.83
C ASN A 372 8.54 6.64 15.60
N VAL A 373 8.85 5.95 16.69
CA VAL A 373 9.17 4.52 16.68
C VAL A 373 8.20 3.83 17.63
N ARG A 374 7.44 2.86 17.12
CA ARG A 374 6.56 1.99 17.91
C ARG A 374 7.06 0.57 17.84
N HIS A 375 6.96 -0.15 18.94
CA HIS A 375 7.35 -1.54 19.05
C HIS A 375 6.20 -2.36 19.62
N PHE A 376 6.03 -3.57 19.11
CA PHE A 376 4.95 -4.48 19.47
C PHE A 376 5.54 -5.88 19.69
N GLU A 377 5.08 -6.56 20.74
CA GLU A 377 5.44 -7.95 21.06
C GLU A 377 4.16 -8.73 21.38
N GLY A 378 3.95 -9.87 20.75
CA GLY A 378 2.72 -10.67 20.94
C GLY A 378 2.70 -12.01 20.20
N GLU A 379 1.59 -12.73 20.30
CA GLU A 379 1.31 -13.91 19.47
C GLU A 379 0.85 -13.45 18.06
N ASP A 380 1.22 -14.16 16.99
CA ASP A 380 1.08 -13.73 15.57
C ASP A 380 -0.34 -13.22 15.16
N ASN A 381 -1.39 -13.50 15.93
CA ASN A 381 -2.78 -13.12 15.64
C ASN A 381 -3.12 -11.65 15.94
N ASP A 382 -2.32 -10.94 16.74
CA ASP A 382 -2.65 -9.57 17.19
C ASP A 382 -2.00 -8.46 16.33
N MET A 383 -1.26 -8.82 15.28
CA MET A 383 -0.34 -7.88 14.58
C MET A 383 -0.81 -7.47 13.17
N GLU A 384 -1.95 -7.97 12.70
CA GLU A 384 -2.53 -7.61 11.38
C GLU A 384 -3.58 -6.47 11.46
N GLY A 385 -3.92 -5.99 12.66
CA GLY A 385 -4.90 -4.92 12.85
C GLY A 385 -4.32 -3.72 13.59
N ASP A 386 -3.82 -2.74 12.84
CA ASP A 386 -4.01 -1.30 13.06
C ASP A 386 -3.35 -0.46 11.93
#